data_AF-A0A917B073-F1
#
_entry.id   AF-A0A917B073-F1
#
_cell.length_a   1.000
_cell.length_b   1.000
_cell.length_c   1.000
_cell.angle_alpha   90.00
_cell.angle_beta   90.00
_cell.angle_gamma   90.00
#
_symmetry.space_group_name_H-M   'P 1'
#
loop_
_entity.id
_entity.type
_entity.pdbx_description
1 polymer ?
#
loop_
_entity_poly.entity_id
_entity_poly.type
_entity_poly.pdbx_seq_one_letter_code
_entity_poly.pdbx_strand_id
1 'polypeptide(L)'
;MFITNVKNLQFYSQLSLKQVEDRVLITADFPKDLRMEHDLDEPFLYVTLYVRGGERIKLIDEGTVRVYSLTKKDFDLKTYNEIVQFAKEHALQFKHK
;
A
#
# COMPACT_ATOMS: atom_id res chain seq x y z
N MET A 1 6.87 9.04 -9.44
CA MET A 1 5.67 8.30 -9.95
C MET A 1 5.84 6.87 -9.49
N PHE A 2 5.16 6.46 -8.41
CA PHE A 2 5.66 5.39 -7.54
C PHE A 2 5.27 3.95 -7.93
N ILE A 3 4.16 3.72 -8.62
CA ILE A 3 3.77 2.37 -9.10
C ILE A 3 3.05 2.55 -10.44
N THR A 4 3.34 1.70 -11.43
CA THR A 4 2.73 1.77 -12.77
C THR A 4 1.90 0.53 -13.13
N ASN A 5 1.93 -0.54 -12.33
CA ASN A 5 1.20 -1.78 -12.58
C ASN A 5 0.96 -2.58 -11.29
N VAL A 6 -0.32 -2.87 -10.99
CA VAL A 6 -0.78 -3.57 -9.77
C VAL A 6 -0.87 -5.08 -9.90
N LYS A 7 -0.57 -5.67 -11.07
CA LYS A 7 -0.72 -7.12 -11.28
C LYS A 7 0.16 -7.99 -10.38
N ASN A 8 1.17 -7.41 -9.75
CA ASN A 8 2.18 -8.13 -8.97
C ASN A 8 2.03 -7.87 -7.45
N LEU A 9 0.89 -7.33 -7.02
CA LEU A 9 0.64 -7.10 -5.60
C LEU A 9 0.49 -8.43 -4.85
N GLN A 10 1.23 -8.60 -3.74
CA GLN A 10 1.09 -9.76 -2.85
C GLN A 10 0.79 -9.33 -1.41
N PHE A 11 -0.11 -10.07 -0.76
CA PHE A 11 -0.48 -9.89 0.64
C PHE A 11 0.64 -10.40 1.57
N TYR A 12 1.07 -9.56 2.51
CA TYR A 12 2.13 -9.93 3.46
C TYR A 12 1.62 -10.14 4.89
N SER A 13 0.91 -9.16 5.48
CA SER A 13 0.30 -9.31 6.80
C SER A 13 -0.82 -8.29 7.05
N GLN A 14 -1.61 -8.52 8.11
CA GLN A 14 -2.69 -7.64 8.53
C GLN A 14 -2.64 -7.34 10.04
N LEU A 15 -2.86 -6.08 10.40
CA LEU A 15 -3.15 -5.65 11.77
C LEU A 15 -4.49 -4.91 11.79
N SER A 16 -5.41 -5.38 12.64
CA SER A 16 -6.78 -4.87 12.72
C SER A 16 -7.03 -4.26 14.10
N LEU A 17 -7.40 -2.97 14.13
CA LEU A 17 -8.00 -2.36 15.31
C LEU A 17 -9.52 -2.43 15.13
N LYS A 18 -10.18 -3.27 15.95
CA LYS A 18 -11.62 -3.54 15.86
C LYS A 18 -12.40 -2.23 15.69
N GLN A 19 -13.19 -2.14 14.62
CA GLN A 19 -14.10 -1.02 14.32
C GLN A 19 -13.42 0.34 14.08
N VAL A 20 -12.10 0.39 13.92
CA VAL A 20 -11.35 1.63 13.66
C VAL A 20 -10.69 1.59 12.29
N GLU A 21 -9.77 0.65 12.09
CA GLU A 21 -8.98 0.56 10.86
C GLU A 21 -8.45 -0.86 10.62
N ASP A 22 -8.23 -1.17 9.34
CA ASP A 22 -7.41 -2.31 8.91
C ASP A 22 -6.13 -1.80 8.24
N ARG A 23 -5.01 -2.43 8.58
CA ARG A 23 -3.71 -2.18 7.95
C ARG A 23 -3.35 -3.39 7.11
N VAL A 24 -3.05 -3.15 5.84
CA VAL A 24 -2.65 -4.18 4.88
C VAL A 24 -1.25 -3.83 4.37
N LEU A 25 -0.33 -4.79 4.50
CA LEU A 25 0.99 -4.73 3.89
C LEU A 25 0.93 -5.36 2.50
N ILE A 26 1.33 -4.59 1.49
CA ILE A 26 1.28 -5.00 0.09
C ILE A 26 2.67 -4.84 -0.51
N THR A 27 3.28 -5.94 -0.95
CA THR A 27 4.49 -5.86 -1.78
C THR A 27 4.12 -5.81 -3.26
N ALA A 28 5.02 -5.32 -4.11
CA ALA A 28 4.84 -5.18 -5.55
C ALA A 28 6.18 -5.33 -6.26
N ASP A 29 6.16 -5.55 -7.58
CA ASP A 29 7.35 -5.36 -8.39
C ASP A 29 7.59 -3.86 -8.61
N PHE A 30 8.21 -3.21 -7.62
CA PHE A 30 8.54 -1.79 -7.71
C PHE A 30 9.47 -1.54 -8.91
N PRO A 31 9.19 -0.54 -9.76
CA PRO A 31 10.02 -0.22 -10.92
C PRO A 31 11.49 -0.01 -10.51
N LYS A 32 12.42 -0.50 -11.33
CA LYS A 32 13.85 -0.40 -11.04
C LYS A 32 14.30 1.06 -10.90
N ASP A 33 13.78 1.95 -11.74
CA ASP A 33 14.10 3.38 -11.70
C ASP A 33 13.69 4.00 -10.36
N LEU A 34 12.53 3.62 -9.83
CA LEU A 34 12.07 4.07 -8.52
C LEU A 34 12.95 3.56 -7.39
N ARG A 35 13.32 2.28 -7.46
CA ARG A 35 14.23 1.66 -6.48
C ARG A 35 15.59 2.34 -6.47
N MET A 36 16.10 2.70 -7.64
CA MET A 36 17.37 3.42 -7.76
C MET A 36 17.27 4.88 -7.30
N GLU A 37 16.21 5.60 -7.70
CA GLU A 37 16.01 7.02 -7.36
C GLU A 37 15.90 7.22 -5.83
N HIS A 38 15.21 6.31 -5.15
CA HIS A 38 14.95 6.41 -3.71
C HIS A 38 15.80 5.46 -2.86
N ASP A 39 16.74 4.75 -3.49
CA ASP A 39 17.64 3.80 -2.83
C ASP A 39 16.84 2.81 -1.96
N LEU A 40 15.87 2.15 -2.61
CA LEU A 40 14.95 1.19 -2.00
C LEU A 40 15.50 -0.23 -2.14
N ASP A 41 15.55 -0.97 -1.03
CA ASP A 41 16.06 -2.34 -1.00
C ASP A 41 14.93 -3.36 -0.83
N GLU A 42 14.13 -3.22 0.23
CA GLU A 42 12.99 -4.07 0.58
C GLU A 42 11.69 -3.24 0.76
N PRO A 43 11.19 -2.58 -0.31
CA PRO A 43 10.00 -1.76 -0.25
C PRO A 43 8.69 -2.54 -0.15
N PHE A 44 7.73 -2.01 0.61
CA PHE A 44 6.33 -2.42 0.60
C PHE A 44 5.40 -1.23 0.86
N LEU A 45 4.16 -1.35 0.40
CA LEU A 45 3.11 -0.41 0.72
C LEU A 45 2.45 -0.77 2.05
N TYR A 46 2.35 0.23 2.91
CA TYR A 46 1.59 0.20 4.15
C TYR A 46 0.27 0.93 3.94
N VAL A 47 -0.80 0.17 3.67
CA VAL A 47 -2.12 0.72 3.40
C VAL A 47 -2.97 0.66 4.67
N THR A 48 -3.49 1.80 5.11
CA THR A 48 -4.45 1.90 6.21
C THR A 48 -5.83 2.23 5.65
N LEU A 49 -6.82 1.41 5.98
CA LEU A 49 -8.23 1.58 5.61
C LEU A 49 -9.05 1.92 6.84
N TYR A 50 -9.70 3.08 6.85
CA TYR A 50 -10.54 3.51 7.97
C TYR A 50 -11.99 3.08 7.78
N VAL A 51 -12.61 2.55 8.83
CA VAL A 51 -14.00 2.05 8.79
C VAL A 51 -15.01 3.16 8.46
N ARG A 52 -14.72 4.41 8.86
CA ARG A 52 -15.56 5.60 8.57
C ARG A 52 -15.38 6.18 7.16
N GLY A 53 -14.63 5.48 6.31
CA GLY A 53 -14.20 5.99 5.02
C GLY A 53 -12.86 6.71 5.09
N GLY A 54 -12.12 6.61 3.99
CA GLY A 54 -10.77 7.14 3.87
C GLY A 54 -9.69 6.08 3.94
N GLU A 55 -8.57 6.41 3.32
CA GLU A 55 -7.45 5.52 3.13
C GLU A 55 -6.14 6.31 3.23
N ARG A 56 -5.09 5.66 3.70
CA ARG A 56 -3.73 6.21 3.69
C ARG A 56 -2.77 5.16 3.15
N ILE A 57 -1.86 5.60 2.30
CA ILE A 57 -0.82 4.75 1.71
C ILE A 57 0.51 5.34 2.12
N LYS A 58 1.38 4.52 2.71
CA LYS A 58 2.80 4.84 2.87
C LYS A 58 3.63 3.82 2.10
N LEU A 59 4.81 4.22 1.68
CA LEU A 59 5.85 3.30 1.24
C LEU A 59 6.84 3.18 2.40
N ILE A 60 7.06 1.95 2.85
CA ILE A 60 8.06 1.62 3.86
C ILE A 60 9.11 0.78 3.16
N ASP A 61 10.37 1.11 3.40
CA ASP A 61 11.50 0.28 2.98
C ASP A 61 12.16 -0.29 4.22
N GLU A 62 12.06 -1.60 4.40
CA GLU A 62 12.61 -2.29 5.57
C GLU A 62 14.14 -2.34 5.52
N GLY A 63 14.74 -2.53 4.34
CA GLY A 63 16.19 -2.62 4.18
C GLY A 63 16.93 -1.32 4.54
N THR A 64 16.29 -0.17 4.33
CA THR A 64 16.87 1.15 4.69
C THR A 64 16.21 1.84 5.87
N VAL A 65 15.17 1.23 6.47
CA VAL A 65 14.37 1.80 7.57
C VAL A 65 13.77 3.18 7.20
N ARG A 66 13.45 3.39 5.92
CA ARG A 66 12.87 4.65 5.42
C ARG A 66 11.36 4.55 5.28
N VAL A 67 10.68 5.66 5.55
CA VAL A 67 9.22 5.77 5.42
C VAL A 67 8.86 6.99 4.60
N TYR A 68 8.14 6.77 3.51
CA TYR A 68 7.64 7.79 2.61
C TYR A 68 6.12 7.89 2.76
N SER A 69 5.64 9.08 3.12
CA SER A 69 4.20 9.33 3.17
C SER A 69 3.72 9.71 1.78
N LEU A 70 2.97 8.81 1.14
CA LEU A 70 2.47 9.03 -0.21
C LEU A 70 1.06 9.65 -0.15
N THR A 71 0.82 10.60 -1.03
CA THR A 71 -0.46 11.28 -1.21
C THR A 71 -1.09 10.83 -2.52
N LYS A 72 -2.38 11.16 -2.72
CA LYS A 72 -3.09 10.87 -3.98
C LYS A 72 -2.40 11.44 -5.22
N LYS A 73 -1.58 12.51 -5.07
CA LYS A 73 -0.87 13.15 -6.18
C LYS A 73 0.38 12.39 -6.63
N ASP A 74 0.87 11.47 -5.80
CA ASP A 74 2.08 10.69 -6.07
C ASP A 74 1.81 9.45 -6.96
N PHE A 75 0.53 9.20 -7.22
CA PHE A 75 0.01 8.12 -8.06
C PHE A 75 -0.84 8.69 -9.18
N ASP A 76 -0.91 7.96 -10.30
CA ASP A 76 -2.07 8.14 -11.17
C ASP A 76 -3.34 7.62 -10.45
N LEU A 77 -4.48 8.25 -10.75
CA LEU A 77 -5.74 7.96 -10.07
C LEU A 77 -6.15 6.48 -10.19
N LYS A 78 -5.84 5.84 -11.31
CA LYS A 78 -6.18 4.45 -11.56
C LYS A 78 -5.38 3.53 -10.65
N THR A 79 -4.06 3.66 -10.62
CA THR A 79 -3.17 2.88 -9.74
C THR A 79 -3.54 3.08 -8.27
N TYR A 80 -3.82 4.32 -7.86
CA TYR A 80 -4.24 4.60 -6.49
C TYR A 80 -5.49 3.79 -6.11
N ASN A 81 -6.51 3.83 -6.96
CA ASN A 81 -7.77 3.13 -6.72
C ASN A 81 -7.58 1.61 -6.72
N GLU A 82 -6.73 1.08 -7.60
CA GLU A 82 -6.42 -0.34 -7.67
C GLU A 82 -5.71 -0.84 -6.39
N ILE A 83 -4.74 -0.08 -5.86
CA ILE A 83 -4.08 -0.41 -4.58
C ILE A 83 -5.10 -0.43 -3.43
N VAL A 84 -5.97 0.58 -3.37
CA VAL A 84 -7.00 0.69 -2.32
C VAL A 84 -8.00 -0.45 -2.42
N GLN A 85 -8.42 -0.81 -3.63
CA GLN A 85 -9.35 -1.91 -3.87
C GLN A 85 -8.73 -3.25 -3.47
N PHE A 86 -7.48 -3.52 -3.88
CA PHE A 86 -6.73 -4.69 -3.45
C PHE A 86 -6.64 -4.76 -1.92
N ALA A 87 -6.30 -3.64 -1.26
CA ALA A 87 -6.26 -3.60 0.20
C ALA A 87 -7.62 -3.97 0.83
N LYS A 88 -8.74 -3.47 0.29
CA LYS A 88 -10.09 -3.77 0.79
C LYS A 88 -10.46 -5.24 0.64
N GLU A 89 -10.11 -5.86 -0.49
CA GLU A 89 -10.37 -7.28 -0.75
C GLU A 89 -9.62 -8.19 0.23
N HIS A 90 -8.47 -7.74 0.72
CA HIS A 90 -7.64 -8.49 1.66
C HIS A 90 -7.88 -8.13 3.14
N ALA A 91 -8.52 -7.00 3.43
CA ALA A 91 -8.79 -6.52 4.78
C ALA A 91 -10.00 -7.23 5.43
N LEU A 92 -9.76 -7.97 6.53
CA LEU A 92 -10.80 -8.71 7.26
C LEU A 92 -12.07 -7.92 7.61
N GLN A 93 -11.99 -6.64 7.97
CA GLN A 93 -13.15 -5.81 8.31
C GLN A 93 -14.00 -5.44 7.08
N PHE A 94 -13.40 -5.49 5.89
CA PHE A 94 -14.05 -5.12 4.62
C PHE A 94 -14.40 -6.33 3.76
N LYS A 95 -13.99 -7.54 4.17
CA LYS A 95 -14.52 -8.80 3.63
C LYS A 95 -15.97 -8.97 4.07
N HIS A 96 -16.89 -8.48 3.24
CA HIS A 96 -18.28 -8.90 3.32
C HIS A 96 -18.37 -10.41 3.04
N LYS A 97 -19.01 -11.15 3.94
CA LYS A 97 -19.48 -12.52 3.66
C LYS A 97 -20.51 -12.51 2.54
#